data_AF-A0A927RKN6-F1
#
_entry.id   AF-A0A927RKN6-F1
#
_cell.length_a   1.000
_cell.length_b   1.000
_cell.length_c   1.000
_cell.angle_alpha   90.00
_cell.angle_beta   90.00
_cell.angle_gamma   90.00
#
_symmetry.space_group_name_H-M   'P 1'
#
loop_
_entity.id
_entity.type
_entity.pdbx_description
1 polymer ?
#
loop_
_entity_poly.entity_id
_entity_poly.type
_entity_poly.pdbx_seq_one_letter_code
_entity_poly.pdbx_strand_id
1 'polypeptide(L)' 'MDKAPAAVYHELLDSGVYLASTSTMYRILRAHGEVGERRRQAVHPARVKPELLATRPNTCWSWDSAPRARRGALM' A
#
# COMPACT_ATOMS: atom_id res chain seq x y z
N MET A 1 -17.63 -10.94 4.37
CA MET A 1 -16.27 -10.85 3.81
C MET A 1 -16.34 -9.89 2.64
N ASP A 2 -15.69 -8.73 2.72
CA ASP A 2 -15.63 -7.80 1.60
C ASP A 2 -14.71 -8.34 0.51
N LYS A 3 -15.23 -8.43 -0.72
CA LYS A 3 -14.47 -8.82 -1.89
C LYS A 3 -14.37 -7.63 -2.83
N ALA A 4 -13.18 -7.39 -3.38
CA ALA A 4 -13.01 -6.37 -4.40
C ALA A 4 -13.87 -6.71 -5.63
N PRO A 5 -14.46 -5.73 -6.33
CA PRO A 5 -15.28 -5.99 -7.52
C PRO A 5 -14.55 -6.81 -8.60
N ALA A 6 -13.23 -6.69 -8.70
CA ALA A 6 -12.41 -7.52 -9.59
C ALA A 6 -12.43 -9.01 -9.19
N ALA A 7 -12.34 -9.32 -7.88
CA ALA A 7 -12.40 -10.69 -7.40
C ALA A 7 -13.80 -11.30 -7.64
N VAL A 8 -14.87 -10.54 -7.39
CA VAL A 8 -16.24 -10.97 -7.67
C VAL A 8 -16.46 -11.21 -9.16
N TYR A 9 -15.91 -10.35 -10.02
CA TYR A 9 -15.98 -10.52 -11.47
C TYR A 9 -15.33 -11.83 -11.94
N HIS A 10 -14.15 -12.17 -11.43
CA HIS A 10 -13.48 -13.43 -11.77
C HIS A 10 -14.24 -14.65 -11.23
N GLU A 11 -14.73 -14.59 -10.00
CA GLU A 11 -15.51 -15.69 -9.40
C GLU A 11 -16.84 -15.94 -10.15
N LEU A 12 -17.48 -14.87 -10.64
CA LEU A 12 -18.67 -14.96 -11.48
C LEU A 12 -18.35 -15.55 -12.86
N LEU A 13 -17.22 -15.16 -13.46
CA LEU A 13 -16.76 -15.76 -14.72
C LEU A 13 -16.41 -17.24 -14.57
N ASP A 14 -15.75 -17.63 -13.48
CA ASP A 14 -15.45 -19.03 -13.16
C ASP A 14 -16.74 -19.84 -12.98
N SER A 15 -17.80 -19.19 -12.50
CA SER A 15 -19.14 -19.76 -12.38
C SER A 15 -19.96 -19.71 -13.68
N GLY A 16 -19.41 -19.15 -14.76
CA GLY A 16 -20.08 -18.98 -16.06
C GLY A 16 -21.18 -17.92 -16.09
N VAL A 17 -21.29 -17.08 -15.05
CA VAL A 17 -22.33 -16.06 -14.91
C VAL A 17 -21.74 -14.69 -15.23
N TYR A 18 -22.30 -14.00 -16.22
CA TYR A 18 -21.95 -12.61 -16.50
C TYR A 18 -23.05 -11.67 -16.01
N LEU A 19 -22.76 -10.92 -14.95
CA LEU A 19 -23.70 -9.92 -14.40
C LEU A 19 -23.47 -8.54 -15.01
N ALA A 20 -22.22 -8.06 -14.99
CA ALA A 20 -21.80 -6.78 -15.54
C ALA A 20 -20.27 -6.72 -15.64
N SER A 21 -19.74 -5.75 -16.40
CA SER A 21 -18.31 -5.47 -16.43
C SER A 21 -17.82 -4.88 -15.10
N THR A 22 -16.53 -5.06 -14.80
CA THR A 22 -15.85 -4.48 -13.63
C THR A 22 -16.05 -2.96 -13.53
N SER A 23 -16.01 -2.25 -14.67
CA SER A 23 -16.24 -0.81 -14.74
C SER A 23 -17.66 -0.43 -14.31
N THR A 24 -18.67 -1.22 -14.69
CA THR A 24 -20.07 -0.99 -14.28
C THR A 24 -20.27 -1.25 -12.78
N MET A 25 -19.64 -2.29 -12.23
CA MET A 25 -19.65 -2.53 -10.79
C MET A 25 -19.07 -1.34 -10.02
N TYR A 26 -17.90 -0.83 -10.42
CA TYR A 26 -17.33 0.36 -9.79
C TYR A 26 -18.21 1.60 -9.94
N ARG A 27 -18.92 1.78 -11.07
CA ARG A 27 -19.88 2.89 -11.23
C ARG A 27 -21.02 2.79 -10.21
N ILE A 28 -21.58 1.60 -10.00
CA ILE A 28 -22.65 1.36 -9.02
C ILE A 28 -22.13 1.63 -7.60
N LEU A 29 -20.98 1.05 -7.20
CA LEU A 29 -20.43 1.33 -5.89
C LEU A 29 -20.13 2.83 -5.70
N ARG A 30 -19.65 3.53 -6.73
CA ARG A 30 -19.41 4.99 -6.65
C ARG A 30 -20.70 5.76 -6.45
N ALA A 31 -21.79 5.37 -7.13
CA ALA A 31 -23.10 5.98 -6.96
C ALA A 31 -23.65 5.80 -5.53
N HIS A 32 -23.32 4.69 -4.88
CA HIS A 32 -23.72 4.40 -3.50
C HIS A 32 -22.70 4.88 -2.44
N GLY A 33 -21.59 5.51 -2.83
CA GLY A 33 -20.56 5.96 -1.88
C GLY A 33 -19.70 4.84 -1.28
N GLU A 34 -19.80 3.62 -1.80
CA GLU A 34 -19.14 2.41 -1.27
C GLU A 34 -17.69 2.23 -1.77
N VAL A 35 -17.16 3.20 -2.53
CA VAL A 35 -15.76 3.23 -3.05
C VAL A 35 -14.87 4.19 -2.24
N GLY A 36 -15.18 4.38 -0.96
CA GLY A 36 -14.33 5.15 -0.05
C GLY A 36 -13.03 4.40 0.26
N GLU A 37 -11.91 5.14 0.36
CA GLU A 37 -10.63 4.63 0.85
C GLU A 37 -10.82 4.10 2.29
N ARG A 38 -10.89 2.77 2.45
CA ARG A 38 -11.08 2.13 3.77
C ARG A 38 -9.79 2.02 4.58
N ARG A 39 -8.65 2.33 3.98
CA ARG A 39 -7.39 2.38 4.70
C ARG A 39 -7.39 3.63 5.57
N ARG A 40 -7.21 3.43 6.88
CA ARG A 40 -6.77 4.50 7.77
C ARG A 40 -5.39 4.95 7.27
N GLN A 41 -5.35 5.93 6.36
CA GLN A 41 -4.09 6.54 5.96
C GLN A 41 -3.45 7.10 7.22
N ALA A 42 -2.28 6.57 7.57
CA ALA A 42 -1.45 7.16 8.60
C ALA A 42 -0.99 8.52 8.05
N VAL A 43 -1.63 9.59 8.51
CA VAL A 43 -1.16 10.95 8.24
C VAL A 43 0.11 11.10 9.08
N HIS A 44 1.26 10.75 8.51
CA HIS A 44 2.54 10.98 9.15
C HIS A 44 2.85 12.47 9.02
N PRO A 45 2.86 13.24 10.11
CA PRO A 45 3.35 14.61 10.06
C PRO A 45 4.79 14.61 9.52
N ALA A 46 5.14 15.62 8.73
CA ALA A 46 6.48 15.75 8.17
C ALA A 46 7.51 15.70 9.30
N ARG A 47 8.34 14.66 9.32
CA ARG A 47 9.40 14.53 10.31
C ARG A 47 10.43 15.62 10.05
N VAL A 48 10.57 16.55 10.98
CA VAL A 48 11.64 17.55 10.96
C VAL A 48 12.96 16.77 10.94
N LYS A 49 13.75 16.96 9.88
CA LYS A 49 15.09 16.39 9.81
C LYS A 49 15.93 17.08 10.88
N PRO A 50 16.57 16.36 11.81
CA PRO A 50 17.50 17.00 12.73
C PRO A 50 18.71 17.50 11.93
N GLU A 51 18.88 18.81 11.87
CA GLU A 51 20.09 19.44 11.36
C GLU A 51 21.18 19.35 12.44
N LEU A 52 22.09 18.38 12.28
CA LEU A 52 23.23 18.23 13.17
C LEU A 52 24.38 19.10 12.63
N LEU A 53 24.65 20.22 13.31
CA LEU A 53 25.79 21.09 13.04
C LEU A 53 26.99 20.66 13.88
N ALA A 54 28.08 20.24 13.23
CA ALA A 54 29.33 19.92 13.89
C ALA A 54 30.09 21.21 14.24
N THR A 55 30.07 21.61 15.51
CA THR A 55 30.77 22.82 15.99
C THR A 55 32.24 22.59 16.31
N ARG A 56 32.67 21.32 16.45
CA ARG A 56 34.06 20.90 16.70
C ARG A 56 34.32 19.53 16.03
N PRO A 57 35.59 19.11 15.84
CA PRO A 57 35.88 17.76 15.36
C PRO A 57 35.24 16.69 16.26
N ASN A 58 34.75 15.59 15.67
CA ASN A 58 34.14 14.44 16.37
C ASN A 58 32.80 14.70 17.11
N THR A 59 32.06 15.78 16.79
CA THR A 59 30.77 16.07 17.45
C THR A 59 29.54 15.45 16.80
N CYS A 60 29.65 14.92 15.58
CA CYS A 60 28.53 14.27 14.88
C CYS A 60 29.00 12.94 14.29
N TRP A 61 28.27 11.88 14.63
CA TRP A 61 28.54 10.52 14.18
C TRP A 61 27.28 10.00 13.47
N SER A 62 27.39 9.67 12.19
CA SER A 62 26.35 8.95 11.46
C SER A 62 26.77 7.50 11.31
N TRP A 63 25.91 6.59 11.75
CA TRP A 63 26.06 5.17 11.51
C TRP A 63 25.18 4.78 10.33
N ASP A 64 25.73 4.04 9.37
CA ASP A 64 24.96 3.35 8.35
C ASP A 64 24.85 1.87 8.74
N SER A 65 23.61 1.37 8.86
CA SER A 65 23.35 -0.07 8.94
C SER A 65 22.82 -0.57 7.62
N ALA A 66 23.68 -1.22 6.84
CA ALA A 66 23.25 -1.94 5.65
C ALA A 66 22.39 -3.16 6.03
N PRO A 67 21.22 -3.38 5.39
CA PRO A 67 20.41 -4.56 5.64
C PRO A 67 21.16 -5.84 5.27
N ARG A 68 21.07 -6.87 6.13
CA ARG A 68 21.69 -8.18 5.92
C ARG A 68 21.06 -8.86 4.69
N ALA A 69 21.87 -9.08 3.65
CA ALA A 69 21.47 -9.86 2.49
C ALA A 69 21.07 -11.29 2.91
N ARG A 70 19.84 -11.70 2.58
CA ARG A 70 19.38 -13.08 2.76
C ARG A 70 19.99 -13.94 1.65
N ARG A 71 21.05 -14.70 1.97
CA ARG A 71 21.52 -15.78 1.09
C ARG A 71 20.63 -17.00 1.31
N GLY A 72 19.88 -17.39 0.29
CA GLY A 72 19.16 -18.67 0.27
C GLY A 72 17.99 -18.70 -0.71
N ALA A 73 18.27 -19.07 -1.97
CA ALA A 73 17.36 -19.78 -2.87
C ALA A 73 18.08 -20.09 -4.20
N LEU A 74 18.98 -21.07 -4.18
CA LEU A 74 19.27 -21.87 -5.36
C LEU A 74 19.31 -23.32 -4.88
N MET A 75 18.23 -24.04 -5.18
CA MET A 75 18.21 -25.50 -5.29
C MET A 75 18.84 -25.88 -6.62
#